data_AF-A0AB33CMI7-F1
#
_entry.id   AF-A0AB33CMI7-F1
#
_cell.length_a   1.000
_cell.length_b   1.000
_cell.length_c   1.000
_cell.angle_alpha   90.00
_cell.angle_beta   90.00
_cell.angle_gamma   90.00
#
_symmetry.space_group_name_H-M   'P 1'
#
loop_
_entity.id
_entity.type
_entity.pdbx_description
1 polymer ?
#
loop_
_entity_poly.entity_id
_entity_poly.type
_entity_poly.pdbx_seq_one_letter_code
_entity_poly.pdbx_strand_id
1 'polypeptide(L)'
;MTKTRLLSQYMTPDWAASLCIERFLPDLGPQDLVFEPTCGRGAFLRAVPDYVPAIGMELDPELAAHAAITSGRTVMVGDVLTAPFPEGITTIVGNPPFRVRFFNQLLARAHEALPAHGRVGMLLPYFIFQTASNLEVIARDWSIEQTMLPRNLYPRLRHPLCFAVLTKDRQRRLIGFALFDELNAVNRLQRRYRQLLHEGTGSVWTAVVQASLEQLGGIATLADIYKEVEGHRPTTNQWWQAKVRQVLQRSFQRVGPGLWAIATPPHAAAAA
;
A
#
# COMPACT_ATOMS: atom_id res chain seq x y z
N MET A 1 27.03 4.97 24.53
CA MET A 1 26.11 4.90 23.37
C MET A 1 24.92 5.82 23.68
N THR A 2 24.52 6.72 22.79
CA THR A 2 23.45 7.70 23.07
C THR A 2 22.05 7.07 23.08
N LYS A 3 21.20 7.47 24.04
CA LYS A 3 19.80 7.03 24.28
C LYS A 3 18.96 7.01 22.98
N THR A 4 19.24 7.92 22.05
CA THR A 4 18.64 8.02 20.70
C THR A 4 18.83 6.76 19.83
N ARG A 5 19.95 6.04 20.00
CA ARG A 5 20.27 4.82 19.22
C ARG A 5 19.50 3.60 19.74
N LEU A 6 19.10 3.60 21.01
CA LEU A 6 18.30 2.54 21.65
C LEU A 6 16.82 2.59 21.24
N LEU A 7 16.30 3.78 20.90
CA LEU A 7 14.88 3.98 20.58
C LEU A 7 14.56 4.01 19.07
N SER A 8 15.56 3.95 18.18
CA SER A 8 15.36 4.06 16.72
C SER A 8 14.58 5.33 16.30
N GLN A 9 14.68 6.41 17.07
CA GLN A 9 13.96 7.66 16.82
C GLN A 9 14.74 8.54 15.84
N TYR A 10 14.13 8.88 14.71
CA TYR A 10 14.63 9.87 13.77
C TYR A 10 13.92 11.20 14.04
N MET A 11 14.63 12.18 14.59
CA MET A 11 14.03 13.49 14.85
C MET A 11 13.81 14.22 13.53
N THR A 12 12.55 14.48 13.19
CA THR A 12 12.16 15.19 11.97
C THR A 12 12.55 16.67 12.05
N PRO A 13 13.25 17.24 11.06
CA PRO A 13 13.47 18.68 10.99
C PRO A 13 12.16 19.44 10.79
N ASP A 14 12.02 20.60 11.42
CA ASP A 14 10.79 21.42 11.37
C ASP A 14 10.36 21.74 9.93
N TRP A 15 11.30 22.23 9.11
CA TRP A 15 11.01 22.56 7.70
C TRP A 15 10.44 21.37 6.92
N ALA A 16 10.89 20.15 7.23
CA ALA A 16 10.44 18.95 6.55
C ALA A 16 9.04 18.55 7.01
N ALA A 17 8.75 18.68 8.30
CA ALA A 17 7.41 18.46 8.84
C ALA A 17 6.40 19.46 8.24
N SER A 18 6.74 20.75 8.19
CA SER A 18 5.92 21.80 7.55
C SER A 18 5.59 21.47 6.10
N LEU A 19 6.61 21.17 5.28
CA LEU A 19 6.38 20.79 3.88
C LEU A 19 5.56 19.51 3.71
N CYS A 20 5.66 18.57 4.66
CA CYS A 20 4.81 17.38 4.61
C CYS A 20 3.34 17.71 4.88
N ILE A 21 3.05 18.55 5.89
CA ILE A 21 1.68 19.02 6.15
C ILE A 21 1.14 19.79 4.95
N GLU A 22 1.86 20.81 4.49
CA GLU A 22 1.45 21.68 3.39
C GLU A 22 1.20 20.91 2.09
N ARG A 23 2.02 19.91 1.80
CA ARG A 23 1.93 19.18 0.52
C ARG A 23 0.95 18.03 0.53
N PHE A 24 0.85 17.30 1.64
CA PHE A 24 0.12 16.03 1.70
C PHE A 24 -1.17 16.09 2.51
N LEU A 25 -1.35 17.13 3.31
CA LEU A 25 -2.57 17.41 4.08
C LEU A 25 -2.98 18.89 3.94
N PRO A 26 -3.04 19.46 2.71
CA PRO A 26 -3.26 20.90 2.48
C PRO A 26 -4.64 21.41 2.91
N ASP A 27 -5.59 20.49 3.08
CA ASP A 27 -7.00 20.72 3.36
C ASP A 27 -7.35 20.58 4.85
N LEU A 28 -6.36 20.45 5.74
CA LEU A 28 -6.62 20.49 7.19
C LEU A 28 -7.31 21.79 7.59
N GLY A 29 -8.45 21.67 8.26
CA GLY A 29 -9.30 22.80 8.62
C GLY A 29 -9.64 22.85 10.11
N PRO A 30 -10.37 23.88 10.56
CA PRO A 30 -10.79 24.02 11.96
C PRO A 30 -11.70 22.91 12.49
N GLN A 31 -12.27 22.10 11.60
CA GLN A 31 -13.11 20.94 11.95
C GLN A 31 -12.29 19.67 12.17
N ASP A 32 -10.99 19.71 11.86
CA ASP A 32 -10.10 18.60 12.11
C ASP A 32 -9.55 18.63 13.53
N LEU A 33 -9.28 17.44 14.07
CA LEU A 33 -8.44 17.27 15.25
C LEU A 33 -7.27 16.36 14.87
N VAL A 34 -6.07 16.94 14.86
CA VAL A 34 -4.84 16.26 14.50
C VAL A 34 -4.21 15.61 15.73
N PHE A 35 -3.82 14.35 15.60
CA PHE A 35 -3.09 13.61 16.63
C PHE A 35 -1.69 13.22 16.16
N GLU A 36 -0.64 13.61 16.88
CA GLU A 36 0.74 13.15 16.66
C GLU A 36 1.12 12.09 17.71
N PRO A 37 1.10 10.79 17.36
CA PRO A 37 1.13 9.68 18.32
C PRO A 37 2.51 9.38 18.92
N THR A 38 3.57 9.92 18.31
CA THR A 38 4.97 9.71 18.71
C THR A 38 5.75 11.00 18.48
N CYS A 39 5.34 12.07 19.18
CA CYS A 39 5.65 13.43 18.75
C CYS A 39 7.11 13.85 18.93
N GLY A 40 7.90 13.12 19.71
CA GLY A 40 9.31 13.45 19.94
C GLY A 40 9.48 14.90 20.41
N ARG A 41 10.09 15.75 19.58
CA ARG A 41 10.27 17.19 19.86
C ARG A 41 9.12 18.09 19.38
N GLY A 42 8.03 17.52 18.88
CA GLY A 42 6.84 18.26 18.41
C GLY A 42 7.00 18.93 17.04
N ALA A 43 7.81 18.35 16.14
CA ALA A 43 8.04 18.94 14.81
C ALA A 43 6.75 18.96 13.96
N PHE A 44 5.96 17.88 13.95
CA PHE A 44 4.68 17.90 13.26
C PHE A 44 3.63 18.71 14.03
N LEU A 45 3.62 18.71 15.38
CA LEU A 45 2.75 19.60 16.17
C LEU A 45 2.92 21.08 15.79
N ARG A 46 4.17 21.53 15.57
CA ARG A 46 4.47 22.89 15.10
C ARG A 46 4.12 23.12 13.62
N ALA A 47 4.14 22.07 12.82
CA ALA A 47 3.81 22.14 11.40
C ALA A 47 2.29 22.23 11.15
N VAL A 48 1.46 21.75 12.08
CA VAL A 48 0.00 21.89 11.98
C VAL A 48 -0.38 23.36 12.18
N PRO A 49 -1.16 23.97 11.26
CA PRO A 49 -1.55 25.37 11.38
C PRO A 49 -2.24 25.68 12.72
N ASP A 50 -2.00 26.88 13.26
CA ASP A 50 -2.49 27.27 14.60
C ASP A 50 -4.01 27.18 14.74
N TYR A 51 -4.75 27.43 13.65
CA TYR A 51 -6.22 27.35 13.63
C TYR A 51 -6.75 25.91 13.59
N VAL A 52 -5.90 24.90 13.38
CA VAL A 52 -6.26 23.48 13.39
C VAL A 52 -5.90 22.91 14.76
N PRO A 53 -6.85 22.39 15.53
CA PRO A 53 -6.58 21.69 16.79
C PRO A 53 -5.59 20.52 16.62
N ALA A 54 -4.60 20.43 17.52
CA ALA A 54 -3.59 19.38 17.50
C ALA A 54 -3.21 18.92 18.91
N ILE A 55 -3.03 17.61 19.09
CA ILE A 55 -2.62 16.97 20.34
C ILE A 55 -1.47 16.01 20.06
N GLY A 56 -0.43 16.02 20.89
CA GLY A 56 0.68 15.07 20.83
C GLY A 56 0.58 13.96 21.88
N MET A 57 1.26 12.86 21.62
CA MET A 57 1.62 11.85 22.63
C MET A 57 3.09 11.48 22.47
N GLU A 58 3.80 11.34 23.59
CA GLU A 58 5.18 10.87 23.62
C GLU A 58 5.42 9.97 24.83
N LEU A 59 6.23 8.93 24.63
CA LEU A 59 6.53 7.93 25.66
C LEU A 59 7.54 8.48 26.69
N ASP A 60 8.53 9.25 26.23
CA ASP A 60 9.51 9.89 27.12
C ASP A 60 8.94 11.19 27.73
N PRO A 61 8.76 11.28 29.06
CA PRO A 61 8.18 12.46 29.71
C PRO A 61 8.96 13.77 29.46
N GLU A 62 10.29 13.69 29.32
CA GLU A 62 11.13 14.88 29.07
C GLU A 62 10.89 15.42 27.65
N LEU A 63 10.79 14.51 26.67
CA LEU A 63 10.47 14.88 25.29
C LEU A 63 9.04 15.40 25.17
N ALA A 64 8.08 14.78 25.88
CA ALA A 64 6.70 15.25 25.93
C ALA A 64 6.59 16.69 26.46
N ALA A 65 7.27 16.99 27.57
CA ALA A 65 7.31 18.33 28.15
C ALA A 65 7.97 19.33 27.18
N HIS A 66 9.07 18.93 26.53
CA HIS A 66 9.74 19.76 25.53
C HIS A 66 8.83 20.06 24.32
N ALA A 67 8.13 19.04 23.79
CA ALA A 67 7.18 19.20 22.69
C ALA A 67 6.03 20.13 23.06
N ALA A 68 5.48 20.01 24.27
CA ALA A 68 4.41 20.88 24.76
C ALA A 68 4.85 22.35 24.78
N ILE A 69 6.02 22.63 25.38
CA ILE A 69 6.57 23.99 25.47
C ILE A 69 6.84 24.58 24.09
N THR A 70 7.48 23.81 23.22
CA THR A 70 7.95 24.32 21.92
C THR A 70 6.86 24.42 20.87
N SER A 71 5.80 23.61 20.96
CA SER A 71 4.67 23.66 20.04
C SER A 71 3.50 24.51 20.52
N GLY A 72 3.42 24.81 21.83
CA GLY A 72 2.25 25.44 22.43
C GLY A 72 1.00 24.55 22.41
N ARG A 73 1.13 23.26 22.08
CA ARG A 73 0.05 22.28 22.00
C ARG A 73 0.01 21.37 23.23
N THR A 74 -1.13 20.77 23.48
CA THR A 74 -1.27 19.73 24.50
C THR A 74 -0.49 18.49 24.09
N VAL A 75 0.35 17.96 24.99
CA VAL A 75 1.09 16.70 24.79
C VAL A 75 0.88 15.78 25.98
N MET A 76 0.44 14.56 25.70
CA MET A 76 0.25 13.51 26.70
C MET A 76 1.50 12.65 26.84
N VAL A 77 1.79 12.20 28.06
CA VAL A 77 2.79 11.17 28.30
C VAL A 77 2.12 9.80 28.25
N GLY A 78 2.56 8.91 27.34
CA GLY A 78 1.98 7.58 27.24
C GLY A 78 2.55 6.71 26.12
N ASP A 79 2.29 5.41 26.24
CA ASP A 79 2.53 4.47 25.14
C ASP A 79 1.33 4.48 24.20
N VAL A 80 1.51 4.95 22.97
CA VAL A 80 0.43 5.05 22.00
C VAL A 80 -0.16 3.69 21.59
N LEU A 81 0.52 2.59 21.85
CA LEU A 81 -0.01 1.26 21.62
C LEU A 81 -0.98 0.80 22.71
N THR A 82 -1.00 1.44 23.90
CA THR A 82 -1.91 1.07 25.00
C THR A 82 -2.76 2.23 25.55
N ALA A 83 -2.27 3.46 25.52
CA ALA A 83 -2.97 4.64 26.02
C ALA A 83 -4.17 5.02 25.13
N PRO A 84 -5.25 5.60 25.68
CA PRO A 84 -6.40 6.03 24.90
C PRO A 84 -6.02 7.14 23.91
N PHE A 85 -6.63 7.13 22.73
CA PHE A 85 -6.50 8.23 21.78
C PHE A 85 -7.42 9.38 22.22
N PRO A 86 -7.08 10.65 21.87
CA PRO A 86 -7.99 11.75 22.09
C PRO A 86 -9.34 11.49 21.39
N GLU A 87 -10.43 11.88 22.03
CA GLU A 87 -11.77 11.74 21.46
C GLU A 87 -11.95 12.70 20.28
N GLY A 88 -12.63 12.25 19.22
CA GLY A 88 -12.96 13.09 18.06
C GLY A 88 -11.82 13.34 17.08
N ILE A 89 -10.69 12.61 17.17
CA ILE A 89 -9.59 12.74 16.20
C ILE A 89 -10.09 12.45 14.78
N THR A 90 -9.65 13.26 13.82
CA THR A 90 -9.97 13.08 12.39
C THR A 90 -8.74 12.73 11.56
N THR A 91 -7.55 13.13 12.03
CA THR A 91 -6.30 12.91 11.34
C THR A 91 -5.20 12.53 12.32
N ILE A 92 -4.40 11.53 11.97
CA ILE A 92 -3.16 11.20 12.66
C ILE A 92 -2.00 11.58 11.75
N VAL A 93 -0.97 12.25 12.28
CA VAL A 93 0.22 12.60 11.51
C VAL A 93 1.49 12.28 12.29
N GLY A 94 2.60 12.00 11.61
CA GLY A 94 3.89 12.01 12.29
C GLY A 94 5.00 11.23 11.60
N ASN A 95 6.05 10.98 12.39
CA ASN A 95 7.17 10.13 12.01
C ASN A 95 7.34 9.03 13.07
N PRO A 96 6.68 7.87 12.90
CA PRO A 96 6.72 6.80 13.88
C PRO A 96 8.07 6.06 13.85
N PRO A 97 8.39 5.29 14.91
CA PRO A 97 9.49 4.34 14.85
C PRO A 97 9.42 3.44 13.60
N PHE A 98 10.55 3.30 12.90
CA PHE A 98 10.67 2.56 11.64
C PHE A 98 10.59 1.03 11.83
N ARG A 99 9.43 0.54 12.26
CA ARG A 99 9.16 -0.88 12.56
C ARG A 99 7.79 -1.29 12.03
N VAL A 100 7.75 -2.29 11.15
CA VAL A 100 6.51 -2.79 10.52
C VAL A 100 5.44 -3.16 11.56
N ARG A 101 5.83 -3.91 12.60
CA ARG A 101 4.89 -4.33 13.65
C ARG A 101 4.27 -3.15 14.40
N PHE A 102 5.08 -2.14 14.73
CA PHE A 102 4.60 -0.94 15.40
C PHE A 102 3.60 -0.19 14.52
N PHE A 103 3.95 0.03 13.25
CA PHE A 103 3.08 0.73 12.30
C PHE A 103 1.74 0.02 12.11
N ASN A 104 1.75 -1.31 11.94
CA ASN A 104 0.52 -2.09 11.79
C ASN A 104 -0.37 -2.03 13.04
N GLN A 105 0.21 -2.05 14.24
CA GLN A 105 -0.55 -1.92 15.49
C GLN A 105 -1.14 -0.51 15.65
N LEU A 106 -0.36 0.52 15.37
CA LEU A 106 -0.85 1.91 15.34
C LEU A 106 -2.01 2.06 14.36
N LEU A 107 -1.89 1.47 13.16
CA LEU A 107 -2.90 1.59 12.12
C LEU A 107 -4.19 0.84 12.46
N ALA A 108 -4.10 -0.33 13.12
CA ALA A 108 -5.28 -1.04 13.62
C ALA A 108 -6.06 -0.19 14.63
N ARG A 109 -5.35 0.43 15.59
CA ARG A 109 -5.94 1.35 16.57
C ARG A 109 -6.52 2.61 15.92
N ALA A 110 -5.80 3.17 14.95
CA ALA A 110 -6.27 4.31 14.18
C ALA A 110 -7.57 3.99 13.43
N HIS A 111 -7.70 2.79 12.87
CA HIS A 111 -8.90 2.37 12.16
C HIS A 111 -10.11 2.30 13.10
N GLU A 112 -9.94 1.89 14.36
CA GLU A 112 -11.02 1.89 15.35
C GLU A 112 -11.42 3.31 15.77
N ALA A 113 -10.44 4.19 15.97
CA ALA A 113 -10.66 5.53 16.51
C ALA A 113 -11.13 6.57 15.49
N LEU A 114 -10.68 6.48 14.24
CA LEU A 114 -10.95 7.50 13.22
C LEU A 114 -12.35 7.36 12.61
N PRO A 115 -13.02 8.47 12.27
CA PRO A 115 -14.29 8.45 11.54
C PRO A 115 -14.10 7.94 10.11
N ALA A 116 -15.20 7.73 9.39
CA ALA A 116 -15.14 7.53 7.94
C ALA A 116 -14.40 8.70 7.27
N HIS A 117 -13.52 8.40 6.32
CA HIS A 117 -12.62 9.36 5.67
C HIS A 117 -11.54 9.96 6.58
N GLY A 118 -11.38 9.47 7.82
CA GLY A 118 -10.25 9.85 8.66
C GLY A 118 -8.91 9.44 8.05
N ARG A 119 -7.86 10.21 8.35
CA ARG A 119 -6.58 10.13 7.64
C ARG A 119 -5.41 9.79 8.55
N VAL A 120 -4.41 9.12 8.00
CA VAL A 120 -3.13 8.83 8.64
C VAL A 120 -2.00 9.26 7.69
N GLY A 121 -1.34 10.38 7.98
CA GLY A 121 -0.21 10.91 7.21
C GLY A 121 1.12 10.60 7.90
N MET A 122 1.97 9.74 7.33
CA MET A 122 3.16 9.25 8.02
C MET A 122 4.40 9.32 7.15
N LEU A 123 5.49 9.81 7.75
CA LEU A 123 6.83 9.65 7.20
C LEU A 123 7.31 8.23 7.47
N LEU A 124 7.51 7.44 6.43
CA LEU A 124 7.81 6.02 6.53
C LEU A 124 8.97 5.60 5.63
N PRO A 125 9.73 4.56 6.00
CA PRO A 125 10.57 3.86 5.04
C PRO A 125 9.73 3.05 4.06
N TYR A 126 10.14 2.97 2.81
CA TYR A 126 9.46 2.18 1.77
C TYR A 126 9.30 0.71 2.14
N PHE A 127 10.20 0.14 2.95
CA PHE A 127 10.11 -1.28 3.34
C PHE A 127 8.83 -1.62 4.09
N ILE A 128 8.16 -0.63 4.70
CA ILE A 128 6.84 -0.81 5.33
C ILE A 128 5.83 -1.35 4.30
N PHE A 129 5.91 -0.92 3.05
CA PHE A 129 5.01 -1.33 1.97
C PHE A 129 5.61 -2.36 0.98
N GLN A 130 6.87 -2.75 1.14
CA GLN A 130 7.56 -3.58 0.13
C GLN A 130 7.04 -5.01 -0.01
N THR A 131 6.42 -5.58 1.03
CA THR A 131 5.88 -6.93 0.94
C THR A 131 4.41 -6.90 0.55
N ALA A 132 4.07 -7.64 -0.51
CA ALA A 132 2.71 -7.64 -1.04
C ALA A 132 1.69 -8.14 -0.01
N SER A 133 2.07 -9.09 0.85
CA SER A 133 1.25 -9.56 1.98
C SER A 133 0.94 -8.47 3.01
N ASN A 134 1.92 -7.63 3.38
CA ASN A 134 1.67 -6.53 4.32
C ASN A 134 0.80 -5.45 3.68
N LEU A 135 1.07 -5.12 2.42
CA LEU A 135 0.25 -4.16 1.68
C LEU A 135 -1.20 -4.64 1.53
N GLU A 136 -1.44 -5.92 1.25
CA GLU A 136 -2.79 -6.49 1.17
C GLU A 136 -3.57 -6.39 2.50
N VAL A 137 -2.89 -6.52 3.64
CA VAL A 137 -3.52 -6.34 4.96
C VAL A 137 -3.92 -4.88 5.17
N ILE A 138 -3.01 -3.94 4.91
CA ILE A 138 -3.27 -2.50 5.08
C ILE A 138 -4.36 -2.04 4.10
N ALA A 139 -4.26 -2.43 2.83
CA ALA A 139 -5.19 -2.06 1.76
C ALA A 139 -6.59 -2.63 1.92
N ARG A 140 -6.83 -3.49 2.93
CA ARG A 140 -8.17 -3.97 3.25
C ARG A 140 -9.06 -2.86 3.81
N ASP A 141 -8.47 -2.02 4.65
CA ASP A 141 -9.17 -1.05 5.48
C ASP A 141 -8.80 0.41 5.12
N TRP A 142 -7.81 0.58 4.23
CA TRP A 142 -7.24 1.87 3.87
C TRP A 142 -7.02 2.02 2.37
N SER A 143 -7.40 3.16 1.82
CA SER A 143 -6.74 3.71 0.63
C SER A 143 -5.35 4.21 1.01
N ILE A 144 -4.37 4.06 0.11
CA ILE A 144 -2.98 4.40 0.38
C ILE A 144 -2.43 5.20 -0.79
N GLU A 145 -1.95 6.40 -0.52
CA GLU A 145 -1.13 7.18 -1.42
C GLU A 145 0.28 7.33 -0.83
N GLN A 146 1.32 7.08 -1.63
CA GLN A 146 2.69 7.32 -1.21
C GLN A 146 3.45 8.21 -2.21
N THR A 147 4.30 9.08 -1.67
CA THR A 147 5.22 9.92 -2.45
C THR A 147 6.65 9.74 -1.94
N MET A 148 7.59 9.52 -2.86
CA MET A 148 9.00 9.37 -2.54
C MET A 148 9.59 10.67 -1.96
N LEU A 149 10.36 10.54 -0.89
CA LEU A 149 11.12 11.62 -0.28
C LEU A 149 12.63 11.38 -0.41
N PRO A 150 13.45 12.45 -0.43
CA PRO A 150 14.91 12.32 -0.43
C PRO A 150 15.41 11.60 0.84
N ARG A 151 16.07 10.45 0.68
CA ARG A 151 16.59 9.66 1.83
C ARG A 151 17.59 10.43 2.70
N ASN A 152 18.27 11.41 2.13
CA ASN A 152 19.25 12.26 2.82
C ASN A 152 18.59 13.30 3.74
N LEU A 153 17.26 13.30 3.86
CA LEU A 153 16.54 14.00 4.92
C LEU A 153 17.05 13.60 6.31
N TYR A 154 17.44 12.33 6.50
CA TYR A 154 18.11 11.88 7.71
C TYR A 154 19.55 11.45 7.42
N PRO A 155 20.55 12.04 8.09
CA PRO A 155 21.94 11.62 7.93
C PRO A 155 22.11 10.12 8.21
N ARG A 156 22.79 9.42 7.30
CA ARG A 156 23.12 7.98 7.41
C ARG A 156 21.92 7.02 7.34
N LEU A 157 20.72 7.48 6.99
CA LEU A 157 19.61 6.57 6.71
C LEU A 157 19.91 5.76 5.44
N ARG A 158 19.74 4.44 5.53
CA ARG A 158 20.00 3.51 4.43
C ARG A 158 18.76 3.22 3.57
N HIS A 159 17.57 3.32 4.16
CA HIS A 159 16.32 2.97 3.51
C HIS A 159 15.74 4.17 2.73
N PRO A 160 15.15 3.95 1.54
CA PRO A 160 14.33 4.97 0.88
C PRO A 160 13.17 5.40 1.77
N LEU A 161 12.80 6.68 1.69
CA LEU A 161 11.72 7.28 2.48
C LEU A 161 10.55 7.67 1.60
N CYS A 162 9.34 7.57 2.13
CA CYS A 162 8.15 8.15 1.56
C CYS A 162 7.39 8.95 2.62
N PHE A 163 6.53 9.86 2.16
CA PHE A 163 5.36 10.26 2.92
C PHE A 163 4.18 9.45 2.40
N ALA A 164 3.46 8.79 3.30
CA ALA A 164 2.27 8.01 2.96
C ALA A 164 1.04 8.63 3.62
N VAL A 165 -0.02 8.81 2.84
CA VAL A 165 -1.34 9.20 3.32
C VAL A 165 -2.26 8.00 3.18
N LEU A 166 -2.80 7.56 4.30
CA LEU A 166 -3.79 6.50 4.35
C LEU A 166 -5.15 7.10 4.68
N THR A 167 -6.17 6.78 3.91
CA THR A 167 -7.54 7.28 4.11
C THR A 167 -8.46 6.10 4.45
N LYS A 168 -9.20 6.22 5.55
CA LYS A 168 -10.17 5.22 5.97
C LYS A 168 -11.38 5.26 5.05
N ASP A 169 -11.39 4.40 4.05
CA ASP A 169 -12.47 4.25 3.10
C ASP A 169 -12.64 2.79 2.66
N ARG A 170 -13.78 2.50 2.02
CA ARG A 170 -14.09 1.15 1.52
C ARG A 170 -13.54 0.88 0.13
N GLN A 171 -12.97 1.88 -0.54
CA GLN A 171 -12.51 1.75 -1.92
C GLN A 171 -11.00 1.56 -1.92
N ARG A 172 -10.50 0.39 -2.33
CA ARG A 172 -9.05 0.15 -2.38
C ARG A 172 -8.40 0.99 -3.47
N ARG A 173 -7.87 2.17 -3.13
CA ARG A 173 -7.06 2.98 -4.03
C ARG A 173 -5.61 2.93 -3.58
N LEU A 174 -4.73 2.43 -4.45
CA LEU A 174 -3.30 2.37 -4.24
C LEU A 174 -2.62 3.33 -5.23
N ILE A 175 -2.20 4.50 -4.74
CA ILE A 175 -1.53 5.54 -5.55
C ILE A 175 -0.03 5.52 -5.22
N GLY A 176 0.80 5.48 -6.26
CA GLY A 176 2.25 5.32 -6.11
C GLY A 176 2.71 3.86 -5.97
N PHE A 177 1.83 2.89 -6.24
CA PHE A 177 2.13 1.45 -6.23
C PHE A 177 1.98 0.87 -7.65
N ALA A 178 3.06 0.79 -8.42
CA ALA A 178 3.05 0.14 -9.73
C ALA A 178 3.29 -1.37 -9.60
N LEU A 179 2.58 -2.18 -10.40
CA LEU A 179 2.75 -3.64 -10.53
C LEU A 179 2.37 -4.49 -9.30
N PHE A 180 1.86 -3.90 -8.21
CA PHE A 180 1.52 -4.65 -7.00
C PHE A 180 0.28 -5.53 -7.18
N ASP A 181 -0.76 -5.04 -7.86
CA ASP A 181 -1.96 -5.83 -8.16
C ASP A 181 -1.64 -6.96 -9.14
N GLU A 182 -0.80 -6.68 -10.13
CA GLU A 182 -0.31 -7.67 -11.09
C GLU A 182 0.55 -8.74 -10.41
N LEU A 183 1.50 -8.35 -9.56
CA LEU A 183 2.34 -9.29 -8.81
C LEU A 183 1.51 -10.16 -7.85
N ASN A 184 0.51 -9.57 -7.18
CA ASN A 184 -0.43 -10.32 -6.36
C ASN A 184 -1.24 -11.32 -7.19
N ALA A 185 -1.72 -10.91 -8.37
CA ALA A 185 -2.39 -11.82 -9.30
C ALA A 185 -1.47 -12.97 -9.69
N VAL A 186 -0.20 -12.72 -10.01
CA VAL A 186 0.80 -13.77 -10.33
C VAL A 186 1.04 -14.69 -9.14
N ASN A 187 1.17 -14.14 -7.92
CA ASN A 187 1.36 -14.94 -6.70
C ASN A 187 0.14 -15.81 -6.36
N ARG A 188 -1.06 -15.46 -6.79
CA ARG A 188 -2.25 -16.32 -6.62
C ARG A 188 -2.31 -17.47 -7.62
N LEU A 189 -1.57 -17.40 -8.72
CA LEU A 189 -1.53 -18.47 -9.70
C LEU A 189 -0.77 -19.70 -9.18
N GLN A 190 -1.19 -20.89 -9.62
CA GLN A 190 -0.44 -22.13 -9.37
C GLN A 190 0.92 -22.08 -10.08
N ARG A 191 1.87 -22.91 -9.60
CA ARG A 191 3.29 -22.91 -10.02
C ARG A 191 3.48 -22.96 -11.55
N ARG A 192 2.67 -23.76 -12.26
CA ARG A 192 2.72 -23.90 -13.73
C ARG A 192 2.44 -22.58 -14.46
N TYR A 193 1.42 -21.83 -14.06
CA TYR A 193 1.05 -20.57 -14.71
C TYR A 193 2.08 -19.46 -14.46
N ARG A 194 2.75 -19.48 -13.29
CA ARG A 194 3.88 -18.56 -13.02
C ARG A 194 5.08 -18.86 -13.90
N GLN A 195 5.33 -20.14 -14.20
CA GLN A 195 6.42 -20.55 -15.07
C GLN A 195 6.23 -20.02 -16.49
N LEU A 196 5.03 -20.12 -17.06
CA LEU A 196 4.72 -19.54 -18.39
C LEU A 196 4.99 -18.02 -18.43
N LEU A 197 4.63 -17.29 -17.38
CA LEU A 197 4.90 -15.85 -17.30
C LEU A 197 6.38 -15.52 -17.24
N HIS A 198 7.19 -16.35 -16.58
CA HIS A 198 8.65 -16.22 -16.59
C HIS A 198 9.27 -16.59 -17.95
N GLU A 199 8.63 -17.47 -18.72
CA GLU A 199 9.04 -17.88 -20.06
C GLU A 199 8.59 -16.88 -21.16
N GLY A 200 7.99 -15.74 -20.79
CA GLY A 200 7.77 -14.61 -21.70
C GLY A 200 6.35 -14.48 -22.26
N THR A 201 5.33 -15.15 -21.70
CA THR A 201 3.94 -14.83 -22.07
C THR A 201 3.57 -13.42 -21.59
N GLY A 202 3.30 -12.52 -22.53
CA GLY A 202 3.21 -11.07 -22.28
C GLY A 202 2.12 -10.59 -21.31
N SER A 203 1.15 -11.42 -20.90
CA SER A 203 0.17 -11.04 -19.87
C SER A 203 -0.27 -12.21 -19.00
N VAL A 204 -0.61 -11.92 -17.73
CA VAL A 204 -1.12 -12.89 -16.74
C VAL A 204 -2.34 -13.66 -17.28
N TRP A 205 -3.25 -12.97 -17.97
CA TRP A 205 -4.41 -13.61 -18.60
C TRP A 205 -4.02 -14.47 -19.82
N THR A 206 -3.02 -14.06 -20.60
CA THR A 206 -2.51 -14.87 -21.72
C THR A 206 -1.91 -16.17 -21.21
N ALA A 207 -1.11 -16.12 -20.14
CA ALA A 207 -0.54 -17.32 -19.53
C ALA A 207 -1.60 -18.27 -18.98
N VAL A 208 -2.64 -17.75 -18.31
CA VAL A 208 -3.76 -18.58 -17.83
C VAL A 208 -4.54 -19.22 -18.97
N VAL A 209 -4.88 -18.47 -20.02
CA VAL A 209 -5.59 -19.02 -21.18
C VAL A 209 -4.72 -20.02 -21.94
N GLN A 210 -3.42 -19.75 -22.10
CA GLN A 210 -2.48 -20.68 -22.74
C GLN A 210 -2.40 -22.00 -21.99
N ALA A 211 -2.10 -21.97 -20.69
CA ALA A 211 -2.05 -23.20 -19.88
C ALA A 211 -3.38 -23.96 -19.87
N SER A 212 -4.52 -23.24 -19.88
CA SER A 212 -5.84 -23.88 -19.95
C SER A 212 -6.02 -24.60 -21.29
N LEU A 213 -5.65 -23.97 -22.41
CA LEU A 213 -5.68 -24.62 -23.73
C LEU A 213 -4.72 -25.81 -23.80
N GLU A 214 -3.49 -25.69 -23.28
CA GLU A 214 -2.52 -26.80 -23.23
C GLU A 214 -3.08 -27.99 -22.44
N GLN A 215 -3.70 -27.73 -21.29
CA GLN A 215 -4.32 -28.76 -20.45
C GLN A 215 -5.48 -29.46 -21.15
N LEU A 216 -6.22 -28.73 -21.98
CA LEU A 216 -7.32 -29.25 -22.79
C LEU A 216 -6.85 -29.87 -24.12
N GLY A 217 -5.54 -30.07 -24.32
CA GLY A 217 -4.99 -30.75 -25.51
C GLY A 217 -4.67 -29.82 -26.69
N GLY A 218 -4.55 -28.51 -26.44
CA GLY A 218 -4.13 -27.49 -27.42
C GLY A 218 -5.25 -26.91 -28.27
N ILE A 219 -6.43 -27.54 -28.31
CA ILE A 219 -7.63 -27.07 -29.00
C ILE A 219 -8.85 -27.31 -28.09
N ALA A 220 -9.65 -26.28 -27.81
CA ALA A 220 -10.81 -26.42 -26.95
C ALA A 220 -11.96 -25.48 -27.29
N THR A 221 -13.16 -25.82 -26.83
CA THR A 221 -14.32 -24.93 -26.95
C THR A 221 -14.25 -23.80 -25.92
N LEU A 222 -14.89 -22.69 -26.23
CA LEU A 222 -14.98 -21.55 -25.31
C LEU A 222 -15.59 -21.92 -23.96
N ALA A 223 -16.53 -22.87 -23.93
CA ALA A 223 -17.15 -23.36 -22.70
C ALA A 223 -16.15 -24.15 -21.84
N ASP A 224 -15.37 -25.03 -22.46
CA ASP A 224 -14.35 -25.82 -21.75
C ASP A 224 -13.24 -24.92 -21.20
N ILE A 225 -12.82 -23.91 -21.98
CA ILE A 225 -11.84 -22.91 -21.54
C ILE A 225 -12.37 -22.14 -20.32
N TYR A 226 -13.65 -21.74 -20.31
CA TYR A 226 -14.21 -21.09 -19.12
C TYR A 226 -14.19 -21.99 -17.89
N LYS A 227 -14.58 -23.24 -18.04
CA LYS A 227 -14.61 -24.21 -16.94
C LYS A 227 -13.21 -24.42 -16.34
N GLU A 228 -12.20 -24.51 -17.19
CA GLU A 228 -10.80 -24.66 -16.76
C GLU A 228 -10.26 -23.39 -16.09
N VAL A 229 -10.55 -22.21 -16.66
CA VAL A 229 -10.08 -20.92 -16.13
C VAL A 229 -10.77 -20.55 -14.82
N GLU A 230 -12.02 -20.96 -14.59
CA GLU A 230 -12.82 -20.57 -13.41
C GLU A 230 -12.12 -20.91 -12.08
N GLY A 231 -11.44 -22.06 -12.02
CA GLY A 231 -10.65 -22.50 -10.86
C GLY A 231 -9.30 -21.79 -10.69
N HIS A 232 -8.84 -21.07 -11.71
CA HIS A 232 -7.47 -20.52 -11.80
C HIS A 232 -7.43 -19.03 -12.18
N ARG A 233 -8.51 -18.31 -11.89
CA ARG A 233 -8.67 -16.89 -12.27
C ARG A 233 -7.56 -16.02 -11.64
N PRO A 234 -6.83 -15.21 -12.43
CA PRO A 234 -5.88 -14.24 -11.89
C PRO A 234 -6.53 -13.17 -11.00
N THR A 235 -7.78 -12.80 -11.28
CA THR A 235 -8.53 -11.77 -10.55
C THR A 235 -9.94 -12.24 -10.23
N THR A 236 -10.55 -11.64 -9.20
CA THR A 236 -11.92 -11.96 -8.74
C THR A 236 -13.00 -11.20 -9.53
N ASN A 237 -12.67 -10.55 -10.65
CA ASN A 237 -13.60 -9.73 -11.42
C ASN A 237 -14.73 -10.59 -12.03
N GLN A 238 -15.99 -10.17 -11.84
CA GLN A 238 -17.17 -10.85 -12.40
C GLN A 238 -17.18 -10.92 -13.94
N TRP A 239 -16.50 -9.99 -14.62
CA TRP A 239 -16.43 -9.90 -16.08
C TRP A 239 -15.29 -10.73 -16.71
N TRP A 240 -14.74 -11.69 -15.97
CA TRP A 240 -13.57 -12.47 -16.39
C TRP A 240 -13.77 -13.24 -17.70
N GLN A 241 -14.97 -13.73 -18.00
CA GLN A 241 -15.26 -14.42 -19.26
C GLN A 241 -15.08 -13.49 -20.47
N ALA A 242 -15.44 -12.21 -20.34
CA ALA A 242 -15.20 -11.21 -21.39
C ALA A 242 -13.69 -10.97 -21.59
N LYS A 243 -12.92 -11.00 -20.50
CA LYS A 243 -11.46 -10.90 -20.54
C LYS A 243 -10.83 -12.11 -21.26
N VAL A 244 -11.31 -13.32 -20.97
CA VAL A 244 -10.90 -14.55 -21.68
C VAL A 244 -11.18 -14.42 -23.18
N ARG A 245 -12.37 -13.98 -23.58
CA ARG A 245 -12.69 -13.76 -25.02
C ARG A 245 -11.75 -12.74 -25.66
N GLN A 246 -11.49 -11.61 -24.98
CA GLN A 246 -10.58 -10.59 -25.46
C GLN A 246 -9.16 -11.14 -25.69
N VAL A 247 -8.67 -11.98 -24.78
CA VAL A 247 -7.34 -12.59 -24.87
C VAL A 247 -7.27 -13.62 -25.98
N LEU A 248 -8.28 -14.50 -26.08
CA LEU A 248 -8.40 -15.47 -27.17
C LEU A 248 -8.35 -14.78 -28.53
N GLN A 249 -9.13 -13.71 -28.71
CA GLN A 249 -9.17 -12.94 -29.97
C GLN A 249 -7.84 -12.25 -30.31
N ARG A 250 -7.03 -11.88 -29.31
CA ARG A 250 -5.79 -11.13 -29.52
C ARG A 250 -4.55 -12.01 -29.68
N SER A 251 -4.55 -13.20 -29.11
CA SER A 251 -3.32 -14.00 -28.93
C SER A 251 -3.45 -15.46 -29.36
N PHE A 252 -4.64 -15.92 -29.75
CA PHE A 252 -4.91 -17.31 -30.10
C PHE A 252 -5.68 -17.42 -31.42
N GLN A 253 -5.69 -18.62 -32.01
CA GLN A 253 -6.34 -18.85 -33.30
C GLN A 253 -7.75 -19.40 -33.11
N ARG A 254 -8.72 -18.83 -33.83
CA ARG A 254 -10.07 -19.38 -33.92
C ARG A 254 -10.10 -20.39 -35.06
N VAL A 255 -10.28 -21.67 -34.71
CA VAL A 255 -10.28 -22.80 -35.66
C VAL A 255 -11.69 -23.28 -36.02
N GLY A 256 -12.72 -22.72 -35.39
CA GLY A 256 -14.12 -23.02 -35.69
C GLY A 256 -15.11 -22.15 -34.90
N PRO A 257 -16.43 -22.39 -35.03
CA PRO A 257 -17.44 -21.74 -34.21
C PRO A 257 -17.21 -22.03 -32.71
N GLY A 258 -16.77 -21.02 -31.96
CA GLY A 258 -16.49 -21.17 -30.52
C GLY A 258 -15.28 -22.04 -30.19
N LEU A 259 -14.47 -22.47 -31.17
CA LEU A 259 -13.32 -23.36 -31.00
C LEU A 259 -12.02 -22.57 -31.17
N TRP A 260 -11.10 -22.74 -30.22
CA TRP A 260 -9.86 -21.98 -30.13
C TRP A 260 -8.65 -22.90 -29.97
N ALA A 261 -7.52 -22.49 -30.55
CA ALA A 261 -6.28 -23.26 -30.55
C ALA A 261 -5.08 -22.38 -30.17
N ILE A 262 -4.04 -23.00 -29.60
CA ILE A 262 -2.73 -22.39 -29.44
C ILE A 262 -2.15 -22.15 -30.84
N ALA A 263 -1.68 -20.94 -31.11
CA ALA A 263 -1.01 -20.66 -32.38
C ALA A 263 0.26 -21.51 -32.46
N THR A 264 0.32 -22.44 -33.41
CA THR A 264 1.58 -23.12 -33.73
C THR A 264 2.57 -22.05 -34.18
N PRO A 265 3.77 -21.94 -33.58
CA PRO A 265 4.77 -20.99 -34.05
C PRO A 265 5.07 -21.28 -35.53
N PRO A 266 5.28 -20.26 -36.38
CA PRO A 266 5.40 -20.41 -37.84
C PRO A 266 6.62 -21.22 -38.32
N HIS A 267 7.33 -21.91 -37.44
CA HIS A 267 8.55 -22.65 -37.73
C HIS A 267 8.39 -24.19 -37.69
N ALA A 268 7.17 -24.72 -37.80
CA ALA A 268 6.92 -26.17 -37.84
C ALA A 268 6.32 -26.67 -39.17
N ALA A 269 6.08 -25.81 -40.16
CA ALA A 269 5.42 -26.17 -41.42
C ALA A 269 6.34 -26.12 -42.66
N ALA A 270 7.65 -26.37 -42.49
CA ALA A 270 8.63 -26.46 -43.58
C ALA A 270 9.44 -27.77 -43.56
N ALA A 271 8.84 -28.86 -43.08
CA ALA A 271 9.39 -30.20 -43.20
C ALA A 271 8.26 -31.22 -43.39
N ALA A 272 7.70 -31.23 -44.59
CA ALA A 272 7.01 -32.38 -45.20
C ALA A 272 7.04 -32.19 -46.72
#